data_AF-A0A0Q4J867-F1
#
_entry.id   AF-A0A0Q4J867-F1
#
_cell.length_a   1.000
_cell.length_b   1.000
_cell.length_c   1.000
_cell.angle_alpha   90.00
_cell.angle_beta   90.00
_cell.angle_gamma   90.00
#
_symmetry.space_group_name_H-M   'P 1'
#
loop_
_entity.id
_entity.type
_entity.pdbx_description
1 polymer ?
#
loop_
_entity_poly.entity_id
_entity_poly.type
_entity_poly.pdbx_seq_one_letter_code
_entity_poly.pdbx_strand_id
1 'polypeptide(L)'
;MKPNYSHDMAVSFSEILVPIAASLTGALSAGYISFVAGRSMRLHEWRLALIRERMTERRQIYAKFIGESDHNMFELLDGGAKSLGNIKPLLRLFGEISLISSDAVRDAARQVCDAALRANSAENETKEPDHYSVKKAFLDAARHEIATLEAETQGRPIWRRTLRIGRAKTSA
;
A
#
# COMPACT_ATOMS: atom_id res chain seq x y z
N MET A 1 45.59 50.21 -61.14
CA MET A 1 44.51 49.32 -60.70
C MET A 1 45.04 47.89 -60.67
N LYS A 2 45.40 47.38 -59.49
CA LYS A 2 45.73 45.97 -59.28
C LYS A 2 44.59 45.36 -58.44
N PRO A 3 43.95 44.27 -58.87
CA PRO A 3 42.93 43.63 -58.07
C PRO A 3 43.58 42.92 -56.89
N ASN A 4 43.15 43.27 -55.67
CA ASN A 4 43.41 42.51 -54.46
C ASN A 4 42.61 41.21 -54.55
N TYR A 5 43.29 40.10 -54.80
CA TYR A 5 42.78 38.77 -54.52
C TYR A 5 43.48 38.23 -53.28
N SER A 6 42.77 37.35 -52.59
CA SER A 6 43.29 36.41 -51.60
C SER A 6 43.28 36.90 -50.16
N HIS A 7 42.09 37.07 -49.61
CA HIS A 7 41.82 36.56 -48.26
C HIS A 7 40.45 35.88 -48.27
N ASP A 8 40.32 34.85 -47.44
CA ASP A 8 39.07 34.19 -47.03
C ASP A 8 38.56 33.03 -47.89
N MET A 9 39.33 31.93 -47.97
CA MET A 9 38.76 30.59 -48.25
C MET A 9 39.51 29.46 -47.51
N ALA A 10 40.07 29.72 -46.33
CA ALA A 10 40.56 28.67 -45.45
C ALA A 10 39.70 28.64 -44.19
N VAL A 11 38.47 28.12 -44.31
CA VAL A 11 37.66 27.73 -43.15
C VAL A 11 38.55 26.83 -42.29
N SER A 12 38.90 27.30 -41.10
CA SER A 12 39.84 26.58 -40.25
C SER A 12 39.22 25.25 -39.86
N PHE A 13 39.97 24.14 -39.90
CA PHE A 13 39.48 22.83 -39.47
C PHE A 13 38.83 22.86 -38.07
N SER A 14 39.24 23.80 -37.22
CA SER A 14 38.62 24.05 -35.91
C SER A 14 37.16 24.50 -36.00
N GLU A 15 36.78 25.28 -37.01
CA GLU A 15 35.40 25.77 -37.22
C GLU A 15 34.44 24.64 -37.61
N ILE A 16 34.98 23.54 -38.18
CA ILE A 16 34.20 22.34 -38.53
C ILE A 16 34.17 21.33 -37.37
N LEU A 17 35.27 21.17 -36.64
CA LEU A 17 35.36 20.19 -35.54
C LEU A 17 34.55 20.58 -34.31
N VAL A 18 34.50 21.87 -33.96
CA VAL A 18 33.75 22.38 -32.79
C VAL A 18 32.26 22.03 -32.84
N PRO A 19 31.50 22.29 -33.93
CA PRO A 19 30.08 21.94 -33.97
C PRO A 19 29.83 20.42 -33.98
N ILE A 20 30.74 19.63 -34.59
CA ILE A 20 30.64 18.16 -34.58
C ILE A 20 30.85 17.62 -33.17
N ALA A 21 31.89 18.06 -32.47
CA ALA A 21 32.13 17.67 -31.09
C ALA A 21 30.97 18.11 -30.17
N ALA A 22 30.50 19.35 -30.31
CA ALA A 22 29.38 19.88 -29.53
C ALA A 22 28.08 19.07 -29.75
N SER A 23 27.75 18.75 -31.00
CA SER A 23 26.57 17.94 -31.32
C SER A 23 26.67 16.50 -30.80
N LEU A 24 27.86 15.88 -30.84
CA LEU A 24 28.08 14.54 -30.30
C LEU A 24 27.94 14.52 -28.77
N THR A 25 28.53 15.48 -28.06
CA THR A 25 28.37 15.59 -26.60
C THR A 25 26.93 15.88 -26.22
N GLY A 26 26.23 16.73 -27.00
CA GLY A 26 24.81 16.99 -26.83
C GLY A 26 23.97 15.72 -26.97
N ALA A 27 24.19 14.94 -28.03
CA ALA A 27 23.47 13.70 -28.27
C ALA A 27 23.72 12.64 -27.18
N LEU A 28 24.97 12.48 -26.74
CA LEU A 28 25.32 11.54 -25.65
C LEU A 28 24.68 11.95 -24.32
N SER A 29 24.69 13.24 -24.00
CA SER A 29 24.07 13.77 -22.78
C SER A 29 22.55 13.58 -22.81
N ALA A 30 21.92 13.89 -23.94
CA ALA A 30 20.48 13.68 -24.13
C ALA A 30 20.10 12.19 -24.05
N GLY A 31 20.90 11.30 -24.64
CA GLY A 31 20.71 9.86 -24.56
C GLY A 31 20.83 9.33 -23.13
N TYR A 32 21.84 9.79 -22.39
CA TYR A 32 22.04 9.41 -20.98
C TYR A 32 20.88 9.88 -20.09
N ILE A 33 20.46 11.15 -20.23
CA ILE A 33 19.31 11.70 -19.49
C ILE A 33 18.04 10.91 -19.81
N SER A 34 17.80 10.61 -21.09
CA SER A 34 16.64 9.81 -21.53
C SER A 34 16.66 8.40 -20.95
N PHE A 35 17.84 7.77 -20.90
CA PHE A 35 18.01 6.44 -20.30
C PHE A 35 17.72 6.45 -18.79
N VAL A 36 18.28 7.41 -18.05
CA VAL A 36 18.04 7.53 -16.60
C VAL A 36 16.57 7.83 -16.32
N ALA A 37 15.95 8.73 -17.09
CA ALA A 37 14.52 9.03 -16.99
C ALA A 37 13.66 7.79 -17.25
N GLY A 38 13.93 7.05 -18.32
CA GLY A 38 13.20 5.83 -18.66
C GLY A 38 13.35 4.74 -17.60
N ARG A 39 14.56 4.56 -17.04
CA ARG A 39 14.79 3.59 -15.95
C ARG A 39 14.07 3.98 -14.68
N SER A 40 14.12 5.26 -14.29
CA SER A 40 13.43 5.77 -13.09
C SER A 40 11.91 5.58 -13.21
N MET A 41 11.34 5.88 -14.37
CA MET A 41 9.90 5.73 -14.61
C MET A 41 9.45 4.27 -14.49
N ARG A 42 10.16 3.33 -15.12
CA ARG A 42 9.86 1.90 -15.01
C ARG A 42 9.94 1.38 -13.57
N LEU A 43 10.97 1.77 -12.82
CA LEU A 43 11.10 1.40 -11.41
C LEU A 43 9.93 1.93 -10.57
N HIS A 44 9.46 3.15 -10.87
CA HIS A 44 8.32 3.73 -10.19
C HIS A 44 7.02 2.97 -10.50
N GLU A 45 6.78 2.66 -11.77
CA GLU A 45 5.62 1.85 -12.19
C GLU A 45 5.62 0.45 -11.55
N TRP A 46 6.78 -0.21 -11.52
CA TRP A 46 6.94 -1.51 -10.87
C TRP A 46 6.65 -1.46 -9.38
N ARG A 47 7.15 -0.42 -8.70
CA ARG A 47 6.88 -0.21 -7.27
C ARG A 47 5.39 0.03 -7.02
N LEU A 48 4.73 0.84 -7.84
CA LEU A 48 3.29 1.07 -7.75
C LEU A 48 2.49 -0.22 -7.96
N ALA A 49 2.89 -1.05 -8.93
CA ALA A 49 2.26 -2.34 -9.20
C ALA A 49 2.37 -3.29 -8.00
N LEU A 50 3.57 -3.44 -7.43
CA LEU A 50 3.81 -4.28 -6.25
C LEU A 50 2.99 -3.82 -5.04
N ILE A 51 2.86 -2.51 -4.81
CA ILE A 51 2.07 -2.01 -3.69
C ILE A 51 0.58 -2.28 -3.91
N ARG A 52 0.06 -2.08 -5.13
CA ARG A 52 -1.35 -2.38 -5.46
C ARG A 52 -1.66 -3.86 -5.29
N GLU A 53 -0.75 -4.74 -5.70
CA GLU A 53 -0.88 -6.18 -5.51
C GLU A 53 -1.00 -6.54 -4.03
N ARG A 54 -0.05 -6.06 -3.20
CA ARG A 54 -0.07 -6.27 -1.75
C ARG A 54 -1.33 -5.73 -1.07
N MET A 55 -1.83 -4.57 -1.49
CA MET A 55 -3.09 -4.02 -0.98
C MET A 55 -4.28 -4.91 -1.30
N THR A 56 -4.33 -5.43 -2.53
CA THR A 56 -5.43 -6.27 -3.01
C THR A 56 -5.45 -7.59 -2.26
N GLU A 57 -4.27 -8.20 -2.07
CA GLU A 57 -4.09 -9.41 -1.28
C GLU A 57 -4.58 -9.22 0.17
N ARG A 58 -4.12 -8.15 0.84
CA ARG A 58 -4.57 -7.82 2.20
C ARG A 58 -6.08 -7.60 2.29
N ARG A 59 -6.66 -6.84 1.36
CA ARG A 59 -8.12 -6.62 1.30
C ARG A 59 -8.88 -7.94 1.16
N GLN A 60 -8.40 -8.84 0.31
CA GLN A 60 -9.02 -10.13 0.09
C GLN A 60 -8.99 -10.98 1.37
N ILE A 61 -7.86 -11.02 2.08
CA ILE A 61 -7.72 -11.75 3.34
C ILE A 61 -8.60 -11.15 4.43
N TYR A 62 -8.66 -9.82 4.56
CA TYR A 62 -9.54 -9.16 5.53
C TYR A 62 -11.02 -9.40 5.26
N ALA A 63 -11.44 -9.37 4.00
CA ALA A 63 -12.81 -9.67 3.61
C ALA A 63 -13.17 -11.14 3.92
N LYS A 64 -12.27 -12.08 3.63
CA LYS A 64 -12.45 -13.50 3.99
C LYS A 64 -12.55 -13.68 5.50
N PHE A 65 -11.67 -13.04 6.26
CA PHE A 65 -11.68 -13.14 7.72
C PHE A 65 -12.99 -12.67 8.34
N ILE A 66 -13.54 -11.57 7.84
CA ILE A 66 -14.85 -11.08 8.28
C ILE A 66 -15.97 -12.02 7.85
N GLY A 67 -15.91 -12.55 6.63
CA GLY A 67 -16.89 -13.53 6.15
C GLY A 67 -16.94 -14.77 7.03
N GLU A 68 -15.78 -15.31 7.41
CA GLU A 68 -15.68 -16.46 8.31
C GLU A 68 -16.09 -16.12 9.75
N SER A 69 -15.80 -14.90 10.24
CA SER A 69 -16.26 -14.49 11.57
C SER A 69 -17.78 -14.38 11.64
N ASP A 70 -18.39 -13.81 10.59
CA ASP A 70 -19.84 -13.69 10.47
C ASP A 70 -20.49 -15.06 10.31
N HIS A 71 -19.88 -15.94 9.50
CA HIS A 71 -20.35 -17.31 9.35
C HIS A 71 -20.34 -18.07 10.68
N ASN A 72 -19.25 -17.98 11.46
CA ASN A 72 -19.18 -18.58 12.78
C ASN A 72 -20.25 -18.01 13.74
N MET A 73 -20.50 -16.71 13.69
CA MET A 73 -21.55 -16.07 14.49
C MET A 73 -22.94 -16.59 14.11
N PHE A 74 -23.25 -16.69 12.80
CA PHE A 74 -24.54 -17.20 12.34
C PHE A 74 -24.75 -18.67 12.70
N GLU A 75 -23.71 -19.49 12.62
CA GLU A 75 -23.79 -20.90 13.00
C GLU A 75 -24.09 -21.06 14.50
N LEU A 76 -23.55 -20.19 15.35
CA LEU A 76 -23.88 -20.16 16.78
C LEU A 76 -25.32 -19.70 17.04
N LEU A 77 -25.81 -18.70 16.28
CA LEU A 77 -27.18 -18.20 16.40
C LEU A 77 -28.23 -19.21 15.91
N ASP A 78 -27.90 -20.02 14.90
CA ASP A 78 -28.77 -21.06 14.35
C ASP A 78 -28.83 -22.33 15.24
N GLY A 79 -28.21 -22.29 16.42
CA GLY A 79 -28.16 -23.43 17.35
C GLY A 79 -27.19 -24.54 16.90
N GLY A 80 -26.23 -24.20 16.02
CA GLY A 80 -25.18 -25.10 15.59
C GLY A 80 -24.36 -25.65 16.75
N ALA A 81 -23.81 -26.85 16.56
CA ALA A 81 -22.99 -27.49 17.58
C ALA A 81 -21.74 -26.66 17.83
N LYS A 82 -21.53 -26.23 19.09
CA LYS A 82 -20.29 -25.58 19.53
C LYS A 82 -19.11 -26.53 19.30
N SER A 83 -18.35 -26.31 18.23
CA SER A 83 -17.27 -27.18 17.80
C SER A 83 -16.04 -26.36 17.40
N LEU A 84 -14.87 -26.83 17.81
CA LEU A 84 -13.58 -26.27 17.37
C LEU A 84 -13.40 -26.34 15.83
N GLY A 85 -14.14 -27.22 15.15
CA GLY A 85 -14.18 -27.30 13.69
C GLY A 85 -14.58 -25.98 13.04
N ASN A 86 -15.50 -25.24 13.67
CA ASN A 86 -16.09 -24.02 13.12
C ASN A 86 -15.16 -22.81 13.27
N ILE A 87 -14.19 -22.89 14.19
CA ILE A 87 -13.21 -21.83 14.47
C ILE A 87 -11.90 -22.04 13.70
N LYS A 88 -11.63 -23.27 13.25
CA LYS A 88 -10.45 -23.62 12.46
C LYS A 88 -10.22 -22.71 11.24
N PRO A 89 -11.21 -22.43 10.36
CA PRO A 89 -10.98 -21.54 9.21
C PRO A 89 -10.64 -20.12 9.65
N LEU A 90 -11.28 -19.62 10.72
CA LEU A 90 -11.01 -18.30 11.28
C LEU A 90 -9.56 -18.19 11.81
N LEU A 91 -9.08 -19.19 12.55
CA LEU A 91 -7.71 -19.22 13.08
C LEU A 91 -6.65 -19.33 11.99
N ARG A 92 -6.95 -20.05 10.91
CA ARG A 92 -6.07 -20.10 9.73
C ARG A 92 -5.90 -18.70 9.13
N LEU A 93 -7.00 -17.98 8.90
CA LEU A 93 -6.96 -16.62 8.37
C LEU A 93 -6.26 -15.65 9.32
N PHE A 94 -6.42 -15.82 10.64
CA PHE A 94 -5.65 -15.06 11.63
C PHE A 94 -4.13 -15.27 11.49
N GLY A 95 -3.70 -16.51 11.21
CA GLY A 95 -2.30 -16.80 10.91
C GLY A 95 -1.79 -16.05 9.67
N GLU A 96 -2.59 -16.01 8.60
CA GLU A 96 -2.28 -15.27 7.38
C GLU A 96 -2.19 -13.75 7.64
N ILE A 97 -3.16 -13.19 8.37
CA ILE A 97 -3.16 -11.77 8.81
C ILE A 97 -1.92 -11.45 9.64
N SER A 98 -1.55 -12.33 10.57
CA SER A 98 -0.41 -12.10 11.47
C SER A 98 0.94 -12.00 10.74
N LEU A 99 1.05 -12.59 9.54
CA LEU A 99 2.27 -12.55 8.73
C LEU A 99 2.38 -11.28 7.88
N ILE A 100 1.25 -10.76 7.39
CA ILE A 100 1.25 -9.69 6.39
C ILE A 100 0.83 -8.33 6.93
N SER A 101 0.13 -8.29 8.06
CA SER A 101 -0.53 -7.08 8.58
C SER A 101 0.30 -6.36 9.63
N SER A 102 -0.07 -5.10 9.87
CA SER A 102 0.43 -4.29 10.99
C SER A 102 -0.04 -4.82 12.34
N ASP A 103 0.71 -4.47 13.39
CA ASP A 103 0.40 -4.88 14.76
C ASP A 103 -1.02 -4.47 15.18
N ALA A 104 -1.48 -3.27 14.80
CA ALA A 104 -2.83 -2.80 15.12
C ALA A 104 -3.94 -3.69 14.53
N VAL A 105 -3.78 -4.14 13.29
CA VAL A 105 -4.74 -5.06 12.65
C VAL A 105 -4.65 -6.45 13.27
N ARG A 106 -3.43 -6.93 13.56
CA ARG A 106 -3.21 -8.22 14.22
C ARG A 106 -3.86 -8.27 15.60
N ASP A 107 -3.70 -7.22 16.40
CA ASP A 107 -4.27 -7.15 17.75
C ASP A 107 -5.80 -7.09 17.71
N ALA A 108 -6.37 -6.35 16.75
CA ALA A 108 -7.82 -6.34 16.55
C ALA A 108 -8.35 -7.69 16.05
N ALA A 109 -7.64 -8.36 15.13
CA ALA A 109 -7.99 -9.70 14.66
C ALA A 109 -7.93 -10.73 15.78
N ARG A 110 -6.94 -10.62 16.67
CA ARG A 110 -6.84 -11.46 17.87
C ARG A 110 -8.06 -11.31 18.77
N GLN A 111 -8.54 -10.08 18.99
CA GLN A 111 -9.76 -9.86 19.77
C GLN A 111 -10.98 -10.54 19.13
N VAL A 112 -11.10 -10.53 17.80
CA VAL A 112 -12.18 -11.24 17.07
C VAL A 112 -12.09 -12.74 17.33
N CYS A 113 -10.89 -13.33 17.20
CA CYS A 113 -10.68 -14.75 17.50
C CYS A 113 -10.98 -15.10 18.96
N ASP A 114 -10.54 -14.27 19.91
CA ASP A 114 -10.83 -14.46 21.33
C ASP A 114 -12.34 -14.38 21.63
N ALA A 115 -13.06 -13.48 20.96
CA ALA A 115 -14.51 -13.38 21.06
C ALA A 115 -15.20 -14.63 20.50
N ALA A 116 -14.77 -15.12 19.33
CA ALA A 116 -15.29 -16.35 18.73
C ALA A 116 -15.01 -17.59 19.61
N LEU A 117 -13.81 -17.69 20.18
CA LEU A 117 -13.45 -18.76 21.12
C LEU A 117 -14.33 -18.74 22.38
N ARG A 118 -14.56 -17.55 22.96
CA ARG A 118 -15.47 -17.41 24.12
C ARG A 118 -16.90 -17.77 23.78
N ALA A 119 -17.39 -17.40 22.60
CA ALA A 119 -18.75 -17.73 22.16
C ALA A 119 -18.95 -19.24 21.94
N ASN A 120 -17.91 -19.93 21.48
CA ASN A 120 -17.93 -21.40 21.30
C ASN A 120 -17.62 -22.18 22.59
N SER A 121 -17.12 -21.53 23.64
CA SER A 121 -16.90 -22.20 24.93
C SER A 121 -18.23 -22.54 25.62
N ALA A 122 -18.29 -23.70 26.26
CA ALA A 122 -19.52 -24.22 26.89
C ALA A 122 -19.97 -23.43 28.14
N GLU A 123 -19.12 -22.55 28.67
CA GLU A 123 -19.26 -21.96 30.01
C GLU A 123 -19.90 -20.55 30.07
N ASN A 124 -20.21 -19.90 28.95
CA ASN A 124 -20.66 -18.50 28.98
C ASN A 124 -22.19 -18.36 28.90
N GLU A 125 -22.85 -18.40 30.06
CA GLU A 125 -24.27 -18.01 30.22
C GLU A 125 -24.48 -16.50 30.44
N THR A 126 -23.42 -15.70 30.65
CA THR A 126 -23.63 -14.41 31.34
C THR A 126 -23.38 -13.13 30.54
N LYS A 127 -22.97 -13.19 29.27
CA LYS A 127 -22.98 -12.03 28.36
C LYS A 127 -22.60 -12.47 26.95
N GLU A 128 -23.49 -12.24 26.01
CA GLU A 128 -23.18 -12.29 24.58
C GLU A 128 -22.00 -11.34 24.34
N PRO A 129 -20.82 -11.82 23.91
CA PRO A 129 -19.69 -10.95 23.65
C PRO A 129 -20.10 -9.95 22.58
N ASP A 130 -19.77 -8.67 22.74
CA ASP A 130 -20.09 -7.61 21.78
C ASP A 130 -19.27 -7.80 20.49
N HIS A 131 -19.66 -8.81 19.71
CA HIS A 131 -19.01 -9.24 18.48
C HIS A 131 -18.98 -8.09 17.47
N TYR A 132 -20.02 -7.27 17.48
CA TYR A 132 -20.11 -6.10 16.61
C TYR A 132 -19.03 -5.06 16.93
N SER A 133 -18.80 -4.73 18.21
CA SER A 133 -17.75 -3.78 18.59
C SER A 133 -16.35 -4.25 18.19
N VAL A 134 -16.05 -5.52 18.40
CA VAL A 134 -14.74 -6.11 18.12
C VAL A 134 -14.51 -6.18 16.60
N LYS A 135 -15.53 -6.60 15.84
CA LYS A 135 -15.51 -6.56 14.37
C LYS A 135 -15.32 -5.15 13.83
N LYS A 136 -16.00 -4.16 14.42
CA LYS A 136 -15.86 -2.75 14.04
C LYS A 136 -14.44 -2.25 14.29
N ALA A 137 -13.85 -2.59 15.44
CA ALA A 137 -12.46 -2.25 15.74
C ALA A 137 -11.47 -2.83 14.71
N PHE A 138 -11.67 -4.10 14.32
CA PHE A 138 -10.89 -4.72 13.24
C PHE A 138 -11.06 -4.00 11.90
N LEU A 139 -12.30 -3.69 11.51
CA LEU A 139 -12.59 -2.94 10.28
C LEU A 139 -11.94 -1.56 10.26
N ASP A 140 -11.98 -0.84 11.37
CA ASP A 140 -11.39 0.49 11.48
C ASP A 140 -9.85 0.41 11.40
N ALA A 141 -9.24 -0.56 12.07
CA ALA A 141 -7.80 -0.82 11.96
C ALA A 141 -7.38 -1.19 10.52
N ALA A 142 -8.13 -2.10 9.88
CA ALA A 142 -7.86 -2.53 8.51
C ALA A 142 -8.02 -1.37 7.51
N ARG A 143 -9.07 -0.55 7.65
CA ARG A 143 -9.27 0.65 6.83
C ARG A 143 -8.15 1.66 7.02
N HIS A 144 -7.70 1.86 8.26
CA HIS A 144 -6.60 2.77 8.55
C HIS A 144 -5.29 2.30 7.90
N GLU A 145 -4.99 1.01 8.00
CA GLU A 145 -3.81 0.42 7.36
C GLU A 145 -3.83 0.60 5.83
N ILE A 146 -4.94 0.24 5.19
CA ILE A 146 -5.11 0.40 3.74
C ILE A 146 -4.99 1.88 3.34
N ALA A 147 -5.61 2.79 4.09
CA ALA A 147 -5.52 4.22 3.82
C ALA A 147 -4.11 4.79 4.00
N THR A 148 -3.28 4.15 4.82
CA THR A 148 -1.86 4.50 5.03
C THR A 148 -1.03 4.04 3.83
N LEU A 149 -1.22 2.80 3.39
CA LEU A 149 -0.59 2.28 2.16
C LEU A 149 -0.97 3.11 0.92
N GLU A 150 -2.23 3.57 0.84
CA GLU A 150 -2.70 4.43 -0.25
C GLU A 150 -2.04 5.82 -0.23
N ALA A 151 -1.77 6.37 0.96
CA ALA A 151 -1.07 7.63 1.09
C ALA A 151 0.40 7.52 0.61
N GLU A 152 1.06 6.40 0.91
CA GLU A 152 2.43 6.10 0.45
C GLU A 152 2.52 6.01 -1.08
N THR A 153 1.52 5.39 -1.72
CA THR A 153 1.47 5.28 -3.18
C THR A 153 1.19 6.60 -3.88
N GLN A 154 0.43 7.51 -3.26
CA GLN A 154 0.15 8.83 -3.81
C GLN A 154 1.27 9.86 -3.57
N GLY A 155 2.36 9.48 -2.90
CA GLY A 155 3.43 10.42 -2.52
C GLY A 155 2.94 11.57 -1.65
N ARG A 156 1.78 11.41 -1.00
CA ARG A 156 1.21 12.45 -0.13
C ARG A 156 1.78 12.27 1.26
N PRO A 157 2.47 13.29 1.81
CA PRO A 157 3.05 13.15 3.13
C PRO A 157 1.95 13.01 4.19
N ILE A 158 2.12 11.97 5.02
CA ILE A 158 1.16 11.48 6.03
C ILE A 158 0.79 12.59 7.05
N TRP A 159 1.66 13.58 7.28
CA TRP A 159 1.43 14.67 8.24
C TRP A 159 0.27 15.62 7.92
N ARG A 160 -0.28 15.61 6.69
CA ARG A 160 -1.46 16.44 6.37
C ARG A 160 -2.78 15.89 6.93
N ARG A 161 -2.85 14.62 7.36
CA ARG A 161 -4.09 14.04 7.93
C ARG A 161 -4.19 14.18 9.45
N THR A 162 -3.09 14.10 10.18
CA THR A 162 -3.09 14.24 11.65
C THR A 162 -3.52 15.64 12.12
N LEU A 163 -3.26 16.68 11.32
CA LEU A 163 -3.69 18.04 11.62
C LEU A 163 -5.20 18.28 11.51
N ARG A 164 -5.96 17.41 10.82
CA ARG A 164 -7.42 17.58 10.71
C ARG A 164 -8.19 16.90 11.86
N ILE A 165 -7.60 15.91 12.53
CA ILE A 165 -8.23 15.22 13.68
C ILE A 165 -8.03 16.01 14.98
N GLY A 166 -6.93 16.78 15.10
CA GLY A 166 -6.66 17.63 16.26
C GLY A 166 -7.54 18.89 16.38
N ARG A 167 -8.19 19.34 15.29
CA ARG A 167 -8.98 20.59 15.30
C ARG A 167 -10.44 20.42 15.72
N ALA A 168 -10.90 19.18 15.92
CA ALA A 168 -12.27 18.88 16.36
C ALA A 168 -12.42 18.77 17.89
N LYS A 169 -11.33 18.87 18.66
CA LYS A 169 -11.34 18.69 20.13
C LYS A 169 -11.13 19.97 20.96
N THR A 170 -11.10 21.15 20.33
CA THR A 170 -10.90 22.43 21.04
C THR A 170 -12.11 23.37 20.96
N SER A 171 -13.31 22.83 20.81
CA SER A 171 -14.56 23.59 20.91
C SER A 171 -15.54 22.84 21.82
N ALA A 172 -15.16 22.69 23.08
CA ALA A 172 -16.04 22.41 24.20
C ALA A 172 -15.48 23.18 25.41
#